data_AF-U4TZ24-F1
#
_entry.id   AF-U4TZ24-F1
#
_cell.length_a   1.000
_cell.length_b   1.000
_cell.length_c   1.000
_cell.angle_alpha   90.00
_cell.angle_beta   90.00
_cell.angle_gamma   90.00
#
_symmetry.space_group_name_H-M   'P 1'
#
loop_
_entity.id
_entity.type
_entity.pdbx_description
1 polymer ?
#
loop_
_entity_poly.entity_id
_entity_poly.type
_entity_poly.pdbx_seq_one_letter_code
_entity_poly.pdbx_strand_id
1 'polypeptide(L)'
;MGIFSSKPVDNPQVQNTRILGEYRIQREAELRLERSRAIHLARWEEARRKSQAEVTANLNVLSELALVLGEQPIYEYPVKPYQENVLSETSWEFIAKASLFKKSNKHFFSISKITSVYNIFNSLHYKLAKLKYTTIYDKGCSERFVFHGTKHEFLAEICTYNFDRSKIKAHKFGHGISFATNSYYATHYPQANQRRFDKVMIIANVLVEDTIEEGHQFMTIPNHMGYTSSNRAQSVIVKYDDHTFFPVNIVYYQGLHPQKHAGSMVYYD
;
A
#
# COMPACT_ATOMS: atom_id res chain seq x y z
N MET A 1 11.45 86.07 37.95
CA MET A 1 11.65 85.03 38.98
C MET A 1 11.28 83.69 38.35
N GLY A 2 12.26 82.82 38.13
CA GLY A 2 12.07 81.52 37.49
C GLY A 2 11.74 80.43 38.52
N ILE A 3 10.80 79.54 38.17
CA ILE A 3 10.43 78.38 38.98
C ILE A 3 11.08 77.15 38.33
N PHE A 4 12.11 76.59 38.96
CA PHE A 4 12.68 75.31 38.57
C PHE A 4 11.79 74.18 39.09
N SER A 5 11.23 73.38 38.17
CA SER A 5 10.54 72.13 38.48
C SER A 5 11.58 70.99 38.58
N SER A 6 11.80 70.48 39.78
CA SER A 6 12.63 69.30 40.03
C SER A 6 11.84 68.05 39.69
N LYS A 7 12.23 67.32 38.64
CA LYS A 7 11.74 65.96 38.39
C LYS A 7 12.26 65.01 39.49
N PRO A 8 11.47 64.00 39.93
CA PRO A 8 11.94 63.02 40.90
C PRO A 8 13.06 62.19 40.27
N VAL A 9 14.14 61.99 41.02
CA VAL A 9 15.22 61.06 40.66
C VAL A 9 14.74 59.66 41.02
N ASP A 10 14.51 58.82 40.00
CA ASP A 10 14.17 57.42 40.19
C ASP A 10 15.28 56.70 40.95
N ASN A 11 14.94 56.15 42.12
CA ASN A 11 15.88 55.46 42.99
C ASN A 11 16.23 54.07 42.39
N PRO A 12 17.48 53.82 41.96
CA PRO A 12 17.88 52.58 41.30
C PRO A 12 17.69 51.33 42.17
N GLN A 13 17.71 51.49 43.50
CA GLN A 13 17.48 50.40 44.46
C GLN A 13 16.04 49.88 44.41
N VAL A 14 15.06 50.76 44.20
CA VAL A 14 13.62 50.42 44.12
C VAL A 14 13.29 49.76 42.78
N GLN A 15 13.93 50.20 41.69
CA GLN A 15 13.79 49.56 40.38
C GLN A 15 14.40 48.14 40.38
N ASN A 16 15.58 47.94 40.98
CA ASN A 16 16.19 46.62 41.10
C ASN A 16 15.37 45.63 41.96
N THR A 17 14.77 46.07 43.07
CA THR A 17 13.91 45.19 43.88
C THR A 17 12.63 44.79 43.15
N ARG A 18 12.06 45.70 42.35
CA ARG A 18 10.88 45.42 41.52
C ARG A 18 11.18 44.42 40.40
N ILE A 19 12.30 44.58 39.69
CA ILE A 19 12.75 43.66 38.64
C ILE A 19 13.04 42.26 39.21
N LEU A 20 13.68 42.17 40.38
CA LEU A 20 13.93 40.89 41.05
C LEU A 20 12.62 40.22 41.52
N GLY A 21 11.63 41.00 41.95
CA GLY A 21 10.30 40.53 42.30
C GLY A 21 9.53 39.97 41.11
N GLU A 22 9.54 40.69 39.97
CA GLU A 22 8.90 40.26 38.72
C GLU A 22 9.56 38.99 38.14
N TYR A 23 10.89 38.91 38.17
CA TYR A 23 11.63 37.70 37.74
C TYR A 23 11.29 36.48 38.62
N ARG A 24 11.15 36.68 39.94
CA ARG A 24 10.77 35.60 40.87
C ARG A 24 9.36 35.09 40.59
N ILE A 25 8.41 35.99 40.33
CA ILE A 25 7.02 35.63 39.98
C ILE A 25 6.98 34.86 38.65
N GLN A 26 7.73 35.31 37.64
CA GLN A 26 7.79 34.64 36.34
C GLN A 26 8.38 33.23 36.46
N ARG A 27 9.48 33.08 37.20
CA ARG A 27 10.12 31.78 37.46
C ARG A 27 9.20 30.82 38.23
N GLU A 28 8.44 31.33 39.21
CA GLU A 28 7.45 30.54 39.93
C GLU A 28 6.28 30.10 39.03
N ALA A 29 5.85 30.94 38.09
CA ALA A 29 4.83 30.59 37.10
C ALA A 29 5.31 29.51 36.11
N GLU A 30 6.55 29.60 35.64
CA GLU A 30 7.19 28.59 34.78
C GLU A 30 7.29 27.24 35.49
N LEU A 31 7.75 27.23 36.76
CA LEU A 31 7.83 26.02 37.57
C LEU A 31 6.45 25.38 37.81
N ARG A 32 5.39 26.19 37.96
CA ARG A 32 4.01 25.68 38.08
C ARG A 32 3.53 25.04 36.77
N LEU A 33 3.85 25.65 35.63
CA LEU A 33 3.52 25.10 34.31
C LEU A 33 4.25 23.78 34.05
N GLU A 34 5.54 23.71 34.42
CA GLU A 34 6.37 22.52 34.27
C GLU A 34 5.86 21.37 35.16
N ARG A 35 5.51 21.66 36.41
CA ARG A 35 4.86 20.68 37.30
C ARG A 35 3.53 20.19 36.75
N SER A 36 2.70 21.09 36.20
CA SER A 36 1.43 20.73 35.59
C SER A 36 1.63 19.80 34.38
N ARG A 37 2.60 20.10 33.51
CA ARG A 37 2.98 19.23 32.38
C ARG A 37 3.47 17.87 32.84
N ALA A 38 4.32 17.82 33.86
CA ALA A 38 4.83 16.56 34.42
C ALA A 38 3.70 15.69 34.99
N ILE A 39 2.73 16.29 35.70
CA ILE A 39 1.54 15.59 36.19
C ILE A 39 0.69 15.05 35.03
N HIS A 40 0.49 15.86 33.99
CA HIS A 40 -0.27 15.45 32.81
C HIS A 40 0.40 14.29 32.07
N LEU A 41 1.73 14.35 31.92
CA LEU A 41 2.52 13.29 31.31
C LEU A 41 2.43 12.01 32.14
N ALA A 42 2.66 12.08 33.45
CA ALA A 42 2.57 10.93 34.34
C ALA A 42 1.17 10.27 34.31
N ARG A 43 0.10 11.07 34.30
CA ARG A 43 -1.28 10.57 34.11
C ARG A 43 -1.46 9.89 32.76
N TRP A 44 -0.88 10.44 31.70
CA TRP A 44 -0.96 9.87 30.35
C TRP A 44 -0.17 8.56 30.24
N GLU A 45 1.00 8.47 30.89
CA GLU A 45 1.79 7.23 30.98
C GLU A 45 1.11 6.17 31.84
N GLU A 46 0.49 6.56 32.95
CA GLU A 46 -0.28 5.65 33.77
C GLU A 46 -1.54 5.15 33.05
N ALA A 47 -2.23 6.03 32.31
CA ALA A 47 -3.35 5.66 31.45
C ALA A 47 -2.91 4.70 30.35
N ARG A 48 -1.77 4.97 29.69
CA ARG A 48 -1.14 4.08 28.70
C ARG A 48 -0.76 2.72 29.29
N ARG A 49 -0.22 2.68 30.50
CA ARG A 49 0.11 1.44 31.22
C ARG A 49 -1.15 0.66 31.64
N LYS A 50 -2.23 1.36 32.04
CA LYS A 50 -3.53 0.75 32.36
C LYS A 50 -4.29 0.29 31.11
N SER A 51 -4.15 1.00 29.99
CA SER A 51 -4.71 0.63 28.68
C SER A 51 -3.87 -0.44 27.97
N GLN A 52 -2.68 -0.74 28.51
CA GLN A 52 -1.88 -1.91 28.16
C GLN A 52 -2.48 -3.19 28.77
N ALA A 53 -3.81 -3.26 28.88
CA ALA A 53 -4.48 -4.54 28.76
C ALA A 53 -4.01 -5.14 27.44
N GLU A 54 -3.60 -6.40 27.47
CA GLU A 54 -3.26 -7.14 26.27
C GLU A 54 -4.45 -7.01 25.32
N VAL A 55 -4.29 -6.24 24.23
CA VAL A 55 -5.29 -6.21 23.15
C VAL A 55 -5.22 -7.59 22.54
N THR A 56 -5.94 -8.53 23.14
CA THR A 56 -6.03 -9.88 22.62
C THR A 56 -6.78 -9.78 21.32
N ALA A 57 -6.18 -10.32 20.26
CA ALA A 57 -6.85 -10.41 18.98
C ALA A 57 -8.18 -11.17 19.21
N ASN A 58 -9.31 -10.51 18.99
CA ASN A 58 -10.59 -11.16 19.11
C ASN A 58 -10.78 -12.04 17.86
N LEU A 59 -10.27 -13.27 17.94
CA LEU A 59 -10.37 -14.28 16.87
C LEU A 59 -11.82 -14.49 16.44
N ASN A 60 -12.79 -14.30 17.34
CA ASN A 60 -14.20 -14.38 17.00
C ASN A 60 -14.59 -13.25 16.03
N VAL A 61 -14.15 -12.01 16.25
CA VAL A 61 -14.45 -10.89 15.32
C VAL A 61 -13.85 -11.14 13.94
N LEU A 62 -12.60 -11.61 13.86
CA LEU A 62 -11.98 -11.92 12.57
C LEU A 62 -12.65 -13.11 11.87
N SER A 63 -13.06 -14.13 12.63
CA SER A 63 -13.77 -15.29 12.09
C SER A 63 -15.18 -14.94 11.61
N GLU A 64 -15.92 -14.14 12.37
CA GLU A 64 -17.23 -13.64 11.98
C GLU A 64 -17.13 -12.76 10.73
N LEU A 65 -16.13 -11.85 10.69
CA LEU A 65 -15.89 -11.04 9.50
C LEU A 65 -15.55 -11.89 8.29
N ALA A 66 -14.70 -12.92 8.46
CA ALA A 66 -14.38 -13.86 7.40
C ALA A 66 -15.63 -14.57 6.88
N LEU A 67 -16.45 -15.12 7.76
CA LEU A 67 -17.70 -15.79 7.40
C LEU A 67 -18.66 -14.86 6.65
N VAL A 68 -18.90 -13.65 7.17
CA VAL A 68 -19.77 -12.65 6.55
C VAL A 68 -19.28 -12.25 5.15
N LEU A 69 -17.97 -12.23 4.95
CA LEU A 69 -17.36 -11.93 3.65
C LEU A 69 -17.14 -13.18 2.79
N GLY A 70 -17.63 -14.35 3.19
CA GLY A 70 -17.50 -15.61 2.44
C GLY A 70 -16.06 -16.12 2.33
N GLU A 71 -15.26 -15.88 3.36
CA GLU A 71 -13.94 -16.49 3.59
C GLU A 71 -14.04 -17.65 4.60
N GLN A 72 -13.01 -18.49 4.64
CA GLN A 72 -12.90 -19.50 5.69
C GLN A 72 -12.57 -18.82 7.03
N PRO A 73 -13.25 -19.19 8.12
CA PRO A 73 -12.98 -18.69 9.47
C PRO A 73 -11.56 -19.03 9.95
N ILE A 74 -11.02 -18.18 10.83
CA ILE A 74 -9.65 -18.26 11.33
C ILE A 74 -9.65 -18.92 12.71
N TYR A 75 -9.18 -20.16 12.79
CA TYR A 75 -9.19 -20.93 14.04
C TYR A 75 -7.83 -21.04 14.74
N GLU A 76 -6.74 -20.53 14.13
CA GLU A 76 -5.37 -20.67 14.64
C GLU A 76 -4.65 -19.31 14.76
N TYR A 77 -3.85 -19.15 15.82
CA TYR A 77 -3.04 -17.95 16.08
C TYR A 77 -1.62 -18.31 16.54
N PRO A 78 -0.55 -17.61 16.10
CA PRO A 78 -0.56 -16.48 15.17
C PRO A 78 -0.90 -16.91 13.74
N VAL A 79 -1.73 -16.13 13.06
CA VAL A 79 -2.11 -16.39 11.67
C VAL A 79 -0.88 -16.23 10.79
N LYS A 80 -0.53 -17.25 10.01
CA LYS A 80 0.53 -17.13 9.01
C LYS A 80 0.16 -15.99 8.04
N PRO A 81 1.07 -15.04 7.75
CA PRO A 81 0.74 -13.86 6.96
C PRO A 81 0.15 -14.21 5.59
N TYR A 82 0.63 -15.29 4.98
CA TYR A 82 0.04 -15.86 3.77
C TYR A 82 0.44 -17.33 3.60
N GLN A 83 -0.29 -18.05 2.77
CA GLN A 83 -0.04 -19.43 2.36
C GLN A 83 0.14 -19.52 0.85
N GLU A 84 1.02 -20.42 0.40
CA GLU A 84 1.21 -20.74 -1.02
C GLU A 84 0.88 -22.21 -1.25
N ASN A 85 0.09 -22.50 -2.27
CA ASN A 85 -0.19 -23.88 -2.69
C ASN A 85 0.11 -24.02 -4.18
N VAL A 86 0.92 -25.02 -4.55
CA VAL A 86 1.14 -25.33 -5.97
C VAL A 86 -0.16 -25.84 -6.56
N LEU A 87 -0.61 -25.22 -7.65
CA LEU A 87 -1.82 -25.65 -8.33
C LEU A 87 -1.55 -26.91 -9.18
N SER A 88 -2.47 -27.87 -9.10
CA SER A 88 -2.47 -29.01 -10.02
C SER A 88 -2.73 -28.54 -11.44
N GLU A 89 -1.98 -29.04 -12.42
CA GLU A 89 -2.14 -28.68 -13.84
C GLU A 89 -3.52 -29.03 -14.42
N THR A 90 -4.21 -29.99 -13.80
CA THR A 90 -5.58 -30.40 -14.17
C THR A 90 -6.66 -29.59 -13.47
N SER A 91 -6.31 -28.73 -12.51
CA SER A 91 -7.29 -27.89 -11.81
C SER A 91 -7.84 -26.81 -12.73
N TRP A 92 -9.12 -26.48 -12.55
CA TRP A 92 -9.76 -25.39 -13.30
C TRP A 92 -9.02 -24.07 -13.10
N GLU A 93 -8.51 -23.82 -11.89
CA GLU A 93 -7.79 -22.59 -11.56
C GLU A 93 -6.48 -22.52 -12.34
N PHE A 94 -5.68 -23.60 -12.35
CA PHE A 94 -4.46 -23.64 -13.16
C PHE A 94 -4.77 -23.39 -14.63
N ILE A 95 -5.74 -24.12 -15.21
CA ILE A 95 -6.09 -24.00 -16.63
C ILE A 95 -6.51 -22.56 -16.96
N ALA A 96 -7.34 -21.94 -16.13
CA ALA A 96 -7.79 -20.57 -16.31
C ALA A 96 -6.64 -19.56 -16.23
N LYS A 97 -5.76 -19.67 -15.22
CA LYS A 97 -4.62 -18.76 -15.04
C LYS A 97 -3.53 -18.97 -16.09
N ALA A 98 -3.27 -20.21 -16.48
CA ALA A 98 -2.36 -20.55 -17.56
C ALA A 98 -2.85 -20.00 -18.90
N SER A 99 -4.15 -20.15 -19.20
CA SER A 99 -4.78 -19.57 -20.40
C SER A 99 -4.68 -18.04 -20.40
N LEU A 100 -5.00 -17.40 -19.26
CA LEU A 100 -4.87 -15.95 -19.09
C LEU A 100 -3.44 -15.48 -19.33
N PHE A 101 -2.44 -16.17 -18.76
CA PHE A 101 -1.02 -15.88 -18.98
C PHE A 101 -0.62 -16.08 -20.45
N LYS A 102 -1.02 -17.18 -21.08
CA LYS A 102 -0.62 -17.51 -22.45
C LYS A 102 -1.27 -16.63 -23.52
N LYS A 103 -2.41 -15.98 -23.21
CA LYS A 103 -3.18 -15.14 -24.15
C LYS A 103 -2.33 -14.12 -24.90
N SER A 104 -1.32 -13.54 -24.27
CA SER A 104 -0.46 -12.52 -24.90
C SER A 104 0.99 -12.94 -25.14
N ASN A 105 1.40 -14.14 -24.73
CA ASN A 105 2.81 -14.54 -24.76
C ASN A 105 3.06 -16.00 -25.20
N LYS A 106 2.09 -16.60 -25.91
CA LYS A 106 2.03 -18.03 -26.25
C LYS A 106 3.35 -18.64 -26.72
N HIS A 107 4.09 -17.93 -27.57
CA HIS A 107 5.29 -18.41 -28.27
C HIS A 107 6.62 -18.10 -27.55
N PHE A 108 6.62 -17.28 -26.50
CA PHE A 108 7.87 -16.77 -25.93
C PHE A 108 8.26 -17.41 -24.59
N PHE A 109 7.27 -17.86 -23.82
CA PHE A 109 7.49 -18.31 -22.46
C PHE A 109 6.75 -19.59 -22.14
N SER A 110 7.40 -20.56 -21.48
CA SER A 110 6.79 -21.77 -20.92
C SER A 110 6.46 -21.56 -19.45
N ILE A 111 5.33 -22.10 -18.97
CA ILE A 111 4.98 -22.06 -17.54
C ILE A 111 5.68 -23.24 -16.88
N SER A 112 6.39 -22.98 -15.78
CA SER A 112 7.03 -24.02 -14.97
C SER A 112 6.13 -24.47 -13.82
N LYS A 113 5.45 -23.51 -13.15
CA LYS A 113 4.41 -23.78 -12.15
C LYS A 113 3.57 -22.53 -11.90
N ILE A 114 2.36 -22.73 -11.37
CA ILE A 114 1.54 -21.66 -10.81
C ILE A 114 1.25 -22.01 -9.35
N THR A 115 1.45 -21.06 -8.45
CA THR A 115 1.03 -21.18 -7.05
C THR A 115 -0.15 -20.26 -6.78
N SER A 116 -1.15 -20.72 -6.04
CA SER A 116 -2.13 -19.83 -5.41
C SER A 116 -1.51 -19.17 -4.18
N VAL A 117 -1.89 -17.92 -3.95
CA VAL A 117 -1.50 -17.12 -2.80
C VAL A 117 -2.76 -16.83 -2.00
N TYR A 118 -2.78 -17.28 -0.76
CA TYR A 118 -3.87 -17.00 0.16
C TYR A 118 -3.37 -16.15 1.32
N ASN A 119 -3.83 -14.91 1.39
CA ASN A 119 -3.62 -14.01 2.51
C ASN A 119 -4.99 -13.51 2.98
N ILE A 120 -5.45 -14.03 4.12
CA ILE A 120 -6.79 -13.74 4.64
C ILE A 120 -6.98 -12.25 4.89
N PHE A 121 -5.99 -11.55 5.45
CA PHE A 121 -6.11 -10.11 5.74
C PHE A 121 -6.28 -9.29 4.46
N ASN A 122 -5.48 -9.58 3.43
CA ASN A 122 -5.62 -8.91 2.14
C ASN A 122 -6.96 -9.23 1.47
N SER A 123 -7.44 -10.48 1.56
CA SER A 123 -8.75 -10.85 1.01
C SER A 123 -9.89 -10.12 1.72
N LEU A 124 -9.88 -10.06 3.06
CA LEU A 124 -10.89 -9.35 3.85
C LEU A 124 -10.89 -7.86 3.55
N HIS A 125 -9.72 -7.21 3.53
CA HIS A 125 -9.63 -5.80 3.16
C HIS A 125 -10.16 -5.53 1.75
N TYR A 126 -9.83 -6.40 0.79
CA TYR A 126 -10.32 -6.29 -0.58
C TYR A 126 -11.85 -6.45 -0.68
N LYS A 127 -12.42 -7.43 0.01
CA LYS A 127 -13.87 -7.64 0.04
C LYS A 127 -14.61 -6.49 0.70
N LEU A 128 -14.05 -5.91 1.78
CA LEU A 128 -14.58 -4.68 2.38
C LEU A 128 -14.50 -3.49 1.42
N ALA A 129 -13.39 -3.34 0.71
CA ALA A 129 -13.25 -2.29 -0.30
C ALA A 129 -14.29 -2.45 -1.41
N LYS A 130 -14.51 -3.67 -1.92
CA LYS A 130 -15.53 -3.98 -2.92
C LYS A 130 -16.94 -3.62 -2.43
N LEU A 131 -17.30 -4.02 -1.20
CA LEU A 131 -18.58 -3.66 -0.60
C LEU A 131 -18.74 -2.14 -0.47
N LYS A 132 -17.68 -1.42 -0.11
CA LYS A 132 -17.69 0.05 -0.01
C LYS A 132 -18.03 0.71 -1.35
N TYR A 133 -17.46 0.22 -2.46
CA TYR A 133 -17.79 0.71 -3.80
C TYR A 133 -19.28 0.55 -4.12
N THR A 134 -19.85 -0.62 -3.84
CA THR A 134 -21.25 -0.91 -4.17
C THR A 134 -22.26 -0.29 -3.22
N THR A 135 -21.92 -0.09 -1.94
CA THR A 135 -22.87 0.35 -0.90
C THR A 135 -22.74 1.81 -0.51
N ILE A 136 -21.51 2.33 -0.39
CA ILE A 136 -21.26 3.70 0.07
C ILE A 136 -21.17 4.65 -1.13
N TYR A 137 -20.46 4.23 -2.17
CA TYR A 137 -20.25 5.10 -3.33
C TYR A 137 -21.35 4.99 -4.38
N ASP A 138 -22.22 3.97 -4.28
CA ASP A 138 -23.23 3.64 -5.29
C ASP A 138 -22.62 3.61 -6.70
N LYS A 139 -21.44 3.00 -6.80
CA LYS A 139 -20.66 2.89 -8.05
C LYS A 139 -20.40 1.45 -8.41
N GLY A 140 -20.45 1.18 -9.71
CA GLY A 140 -19.94 -0.05 -10.29
C GLY A 140 -18.43 -0.15 -10.15
N CYS A 141 -17.94 -1.34 -9.82
CA CYS A 141 -16.56 -1.72 -10.03
C CYS A 141 -16.52 -3.13 -10.64
N SER A 142 -15.53 -3.36 -11.49
CA SER A 142 -15.25 -4.65 -12.10
C SER A 142 -14.00 -5.26 -11.46
N GLU A 143 -14.04 -6.56 -11.18
CA GLU A 143 -12.85 -7.29 -10.76
C GLU A 143 -12.05 -7.73 -11.99
N ARG A 144 -10.75 -7.45 -12.00
CA ARG A 144 -9.86 -7.79 -13.11
C ARG A 144 -8.63 -8.52 -12.60
N PHE A 145 -8.33 -9.65 -13.24
CA PHE A 145 -7.02 -10.27 -13.12
C PHE A 145 -6.02 -9.54 -14.01
N VAL A 146 -4.97 -9.03 -13.39
CA VAL A 146 -3.89 -8.28 -14.04
C VAL A 146 -2.54 -8.80 -13.57
N PHE A 147 -1.48 -8.40 -14.25
CA PHE A 147 -0.14 -8.93 -14.05
C PHE A 147 0.81 -7.89 -13.46
N HIS A 148 1.68 -8.32 -12.55
CA HIS A 148 2.76 -7.51 -12.01
C HIS A 148 4.08 -8.27 -12.15
N GLY A 149 4.96 -7.80 -13.04
CA GLY A 149 6.30 -8.34 -13.20
C GLY A 149 7.19 -7.90 -12.03
N THR A 150 7.82 -8.85 -11.36
CA THR A 150 8.68 -8.58 -10.19
C THR A 150 9.87 -9.55 -10.16
N LYS A 151 10.72 -9.44 -9.13
CA LYS A 151 11.79 -10.40 -8.85
C LYS A 151 11.36 -11.37 -7.75
N HIS A 152 11.98 -12.55 -7.75
CA HIS A 152 11.82 -13.54 -6.69
C HIS A 152 12.02 -12.96 -5.27
N GLU A 153 13.02 -12.11 -5.09
CA GLU A 153 13.36 -11.51 -3.78
C GLU A 153 12.23 -10.67 -3.17
N PHE A 154 11.27 -10.19 -3.98
CA PHE A 154 10.14 -9.38 -3.51
C PHE A 154 8.83 -10.17 -3.32
N LEU A 155 8.79 -11.45 -3.73
CA LEU A 155 7.54 -12.23 -3.67
C LEU A 155 7.02 -12.37 -2.24
N ALA A 156 7.87 -12.80 -1.31
CA ALA A 156 7.47 -13.02 0.08
C ALA A 156 6.96 -11.73 0.74
N GLU A 157 7.61 -10.60 0.46
CA GLU A 157 7.21 -9.29 0.97
C GLU A 157 5.86 -8.87 0.39
N ILE A 158 5.68 -8.96 -0.94
CA ILE A 158 4.42 -8.58 -1.60
C ILE A 158 3.26 -9.49 -1.14
N CYS A 159 3.47 -10.80 -1.03
CA CYS A 159 2.42 -11.71 -0.59
C CYS A 159 2.05 -11.54 0.89
N THR A 160 3.01 -11.10 1.72
CA THR A 160 2.80 -10.83 3.14
C THR A 160 2.10 -9.48 3.37
N TYR A 161 2.63 -8.40 2.79
CA TYR A 161 2.26 -7.02 3.10
C TYR A 161 1.46 -6.32 1.99
N ASN A 162 1.12 -7.05 0.92
CA ASN A 162 0.58 -6.48 -0.32
C ASN A 162 1.61 -5.60 -1.06
N PHE A 163 1.22 -5.03 -2.21
CA PHE A 163 2.08 -4.13 -2.97
C PHE A 163 2.23 -2.77 -2.27
N ASP A 164 3.47 -2.31 -2.15
CA ASP A 164 3.80 -1.06 -1.47
C ASP A 164 4.34 -0.02 -2.47
N ARG A 165 3.57 1.06 -2.67
CA ARG A 165 3.92 2.09 -3.68
C ARG A 165 5.16 2.88 -3.29
N SER A 166 5.50 2.95 -2.00
CA SER A 166 6.68 3.67 -1.52
C SER A 166 7.99 3.02 -2.00
N LYS A 167 7.94 1.74 -2.41
CA LYS A 167 9.06 0.99 -2.96
C LYS A 167 9.26 1.18 -4.46
N ILE A 168 8.32 1.82 -5.15
CA ILE A 168 8.39 2.04 -6.60
C ILE A 168 9.25 3.28 -6.87
N LYS A 169 10.25 3.13 -7.74
CA LYS A 169 11.20 4.20 -8.09
C LYS A 169 10.91 4.90 -9.41
N ALA A 170 10.06 4.31 -10.25
CA ALA A 170 9.80 4.80 -11.60
C ALA A 170 8.29 4.80 -11.87
N HIS A 171 7.79 5.95 -12.30
CA HIS A 171 6.36 6.22 -12.47
C HIS A 171 6.11 6.75 -13.87
N LYS A 172 5.68 5.87 -14.78
CA LYS A 172 5.37 6.28 -16.17
C LYS A 172 3.95 6.85 -16.30
N PHE A 173 3.00 6.23 -15.62
CA PHE A 173 1.57 6.54 -15.72
C PHE A 173 0.96 6.96 -14.37
N GLY A 174 1.80 7.20 -13.35
CA GLY A 174 1.39 7.62 -12.02
C GLY A 174 2.22 7.07 -10.85
N HIS A 175 2.11 7.73 -9.70
CA HIS A 175 2.74 7.37 -8.41
C HIS A 175 1.94 6.34 -7.61
N GLY A 176 1.34 5.38 -8.29
CA GLY A 176 0.64 4.25 -7.70
C GLY A 176 1.29 2.92 -8.04
N ILE A 177 0.59 1.82 -7.72
CA ILE A 177 0.99 0.47 -8.13
C ILE A 177 0.57 0.24 -9.56
N SER A 178 1.54 -0.05 -10.44
CA SER A 178 1.27 -0.36 -11.85
C SER A 178 1.06 -1.86 -12.07
N PHE A 179 -0.02 -2.19 -12.77
CA PHE A 179 -0.37 -3.54 -13.22
C PHE A 179 -0.55 -3.56 -14.74
N ALA A 180 -0.05 -4.59 -15.40
CA ALA A 180 -0.27 -4.79 -16.83
C ALA A 180 -1.56 -5.60 -17.07
N THR A 181 -2.37 -5.20 -18.04
CA THR A 181 -3.59 -5.95 -18.41
C THR A 181 -3.28 -7.20 -19.26
N ASN A 182 -2.04 -7.35 -19.71
CA ASN A 182 -1.55 -8.56 -20.37
C ASN A 182 -0.17 -8.97 -19.84
N SER A 183 0.09 -10.28 -19.90
CA SER A 183 1.29 -10.89 -19.33
C SER A 183 2.57 -10.52 -20.08
N TYR A 184 2.53 -10.41 -21.42
CA TYR A 184 3.71 -10.07 -22.22
C TYR A 184 4.28 -8.70 -21.85
N TYR A 185 3.41 -7.71 -21.64
CA TYR A 185 3.82 -6.41 -21.15
C TYR A 185 4.48 -6.52 -19.77
N ALA A 186 3.88 -7.27 -18.84
CA ALA A 186 4.46 -7.49 -17.51
C ALA A 186 5.84 -8.17 -17.54
N THR A 187 6.12 -9.02 -18.54
CA THR A 187 7.44 -9.70 -18.65
C THR A 187 8.62 -8.75 -18.92
N HIS A 188 8.36 -7.49 -19.28
CA HIS A 188 9.41 -6.48 -19.43
C HIS A 188 9.85 -5.87 -18.09
N TYR A 189 9.16 -6.22 -16.99
CA TYR A 189 9.41 -5.71 -15.66
C TYR A 189 9.83 -6.81 -14.66
N PRO A 190 10.78 -6.50 -13.78
CA PRO A 190 11.81 -5.45 -13.93
C PRO A 190 12.66 -5.65 -15.21
N GLN A 191 13.30 -4.59 -15.70
CA GLN A 191 14.16 -4.65 -16.90
C GLN A 191 15.22 -5.78 -16.83
N ALA A 192 15.74 -6.06 -15.63
CA ALA A 192 16.66 -7.17 -15.38
C ALA A 192 16.08 -8.55 -15.79
N ASN A 193 14.76 -8.72 -15.77
CA ASN A 193 14.08 -9.96 -16.20
C ASN A 193 14.15 -10.18 -17.71
N GLN A 194 14.50 -9.18 -18.53
CA GLN A 194 14.53 -9.38 -19.97
C GLN A 194 15.61 -10.40 -20.40
N ARG A 195 16.71 -10.45 -19.65
CA ARG A 195 17.87 -11.32 -19.92
C ARG A 195 17.89 -12.61 -19.10
N ARG A 196 16.98 -12.76 -18.13
CA ARG A 196 16.91 -13.97 -17.29
C ARG A 196 16.11 -15.05 -18.02
N PHE A 197 16.47 -16.32 -17.82
CA PHE A 197 15.69 -17.44 -18.32
C PHE A 197 14.53 -17.74 -17.38
N ASP A 198 14.82 -17.93 -16.09
CA ASP A 198 13.81 -18.15 -15.05
C ASP A 198 13.24 -16.83 -14.53
N LYS A 199 11.92 -16.75 -14.49
CA LYS A 199 11.18 -15.52 -14.18
C LYS A 199 9.96 -15.82 -13.32
N VAL A 200 9.52 -14.76 -12.64
CA VAL A 200 8.27 -14.75 -11.88
C VAL A 200 7.46 -13.51 -12.17
N MET A 201 6.15 -13.65 -12.09
CA MET A 201 5.23 -12.54 -12.01
C MET A 201 4.07 -12.90 -11.10
N ILE A 202 3.40 -11.88 -10.59
CA ILE A 202 2.20 -12.03 -9.79
C ILE A 202 0.99 -11.78 -10.67
N ILE A 203 -0.03 -12.63 -10.55
CA ILE A 203 -1.39 -12.29 -10.97
C ILE A 203 -2.07 -11.67 -9.73
N ALA A 204 -2.57 -10.46 -9.88
CA ALA A 204 -3.33 -9.76 -8.86
C ALA A 204 -4.80 -9.68 -9.27
N ASN A 205 -5.70 -9.70 -8.29
CA ASN A 205 -7.08 -9.28 -8.49
C ASN A 205 -7.19 -7.78 -8.15
N VAL A 206 -7.86 -7.00 -8.98
CA VAL A 206 -7.94 -5.54 -8.87
C VAL A 206 -9.37 -5.07 -9.13
N LEU A 207 -9.87 -4.19 -8.26
CA LEU A 207 -11.09 -3.42 -8.49
C LEU A 207 -10.80 -2.27 -9.44
N VAL A 208 -11.54 -2.23 -10.55
CA VAL A 208 -11.41 -1.24 -11.60
C VAL A 208 -12.77 -0.63 -11.86
N GLU A 209 -12.86 0.68 -11.68
CA GLU A 209 -14.08 1.46 -11.87
C GLU A 209 -14.40 1.63 -13.37
N ASP A 210 -15.64 1.98 -13.67
CA ASP A 210 -16.12 2.12 -15.06
C ASP A 210 -15.47 3.30 -15.79
N THR A 211 -15.12 4.35 -15.05
CA THR A 211 -14.46 5.55 -15.59
C THR A 211 -13.03 5.64 -15.06
N ILE A 212 -12.06 5.67 -15.99
CA ILE A 212 -10.63 5.70 -15.67
C ILE A 212 -9.99 6.91 -16.33
N GLU A 213 -9.18 7.67 -15.58
CA GLU A 213 -8.42 8.79 -16.11
C GLU A 213 -7.17 8.33 -16.85
N GLU A 214 -6.74 9.09 -17.87
CA GLU A 214 -5.43 8.87 -18.48
C GLU A 214 -4.32 9.29 -17.50
N GLY A 215 -3.48 8.33 -17.12
CA GLY A 215 -2.39 8.53 -16.18
C GLY A 215 -1.15 9.17 -16.81
N HIS A 216 -0.45 9.99 -16.04
CA HIS A 216 0.81 10.61 -16.43
C HIS A 216 1.87 10.50 -15.31
N GLN A 217 3.15 10.69 -15.65
CA GLN A 217 4.27 10.47 -14.72
C GLN A 217 4.20 11.30 -13.43
N PHE A 218 3.59 12.48 -13.47
CA PHE A 218 3.43 13.37 -12.31
C PHE A 218 2.16 13.14 -11.48
N MET A 219 1.29 12.21 -11.88
CA MET A 219 0.01 11.99 -11.19
C MET A 219 0.26 11.30 -9.85
N THR A 220 -0.14 11.94 -8.75
CA THR A 220 -0.03 11.36 -7.40
C THR A 220 -1.34 10.75 -6.94
N ILE A 221 -2.46 11.34 -7.35
CA ILE A 221 -3.83 10.89 -7.10
C ILE A 221 -4.68 11.34 -8.32
N PRO A 222 -5.51 10.47 -8.92
CA PRO A 222 -6.49 10.85 -9.95
C PRO A 222 -7.60 11.74 -9.37
N ASN A 223 -8.21 12.58 -10.19
CA ASN A 223 -9.27 13.50 -9.72
C ASN A 223 -10.59 12.78 -9.42
N HIS A 224 -10.81 11.61 -10.01
CA HIS A 224 -11.99 10.77 -9.78
C HIS A 224 -11.80 9.86 -8.56
N MET A 225 -12.89 9.72 -7.78
CA MET A 225 -12.99 8.90 -6.57
C MET A 225 -12.59 7.42 -6.72
N GLY A 226 -12.35 6.93 -7.94
CA GLY A 226 -11.90 5.56 -8.19
C GLY A 226 -10.42 5.31 -7.90
N TYR A 227 -9.60 6.37 -7.74
CA TYR A 227 -8.17 6.22 -7.46
C TYR A 227 -7.47 5.22 -8.41
N THR A 228 -7.90 5.24 -9.67
CA THR A 228 -7.38 4.42 -10.77
C THR A 228 -7.07 5.32 -11.95
N SER A 229 -5.89 5.15 -12.54
CA SER A 229 -5.57 5.69 -13.85
C SER A 229 -5.12 4.58 -14.79
N SER A 230 -5.08 4.86 -16.08
CA SER A 230 -4.57 3.93 -17.08
C SER A 230 -3.84 4.69 -18.18
N ASN A 231 -2.97 4.01 -18.93
CA ASN A 231 -2.45 4.62 -20.15
C ASN A 231 -3.52 4.64 -21.25
N ARG A 232 -3.33 5.46 -22.30
CA ARG A 232 -4.28 5.55 -23.44
C ARG A 232 -4.68 4.20 -24.05
N ALA A 233 -3.74 3.26 -24.13
CA ALA A 233 -3.99 1.93 -24.70
C ALA A 233 -4.68 0.95 -23.74
N GLN A 234 -4.94 1.36 -22.50
CA GLN A 234 -5.47 0.52 -21.42
C GLN A 234 -4.67 -0.79 -21.20
N SER A 235 -3.37 -0.73 -21.48
CA SER A 235 -2.45 -1.84 -21.28
C SER A 235 -1.79 -1.84 -19.90
N VAL A 236 -1.87 -0.72 -19.17
CA VAL A 236 -1.39 -0.56 -17.80
C VAL A 236 -2.46 0.15 -16.97
N ILE A 237 -2.79 -0.41 -15.82
CA ILE A 237 -3.66 0.17 -14.80
C ILE A 237 -2.78 0.57 -13.63
N VAL A 238 -3.00 1.76 -13.08
CA VAL A 238 -2.31 2.27 -11.89
C VAL A 238 -3.33 2.49 -10.79
N LYS A 239 -3.14 1.82 -9.65
CA LYS A 239 -3.99 1.96 -8.45
C LYS A 239 -3.27 2.80 -7.39
N TYR A 240 -4.02 3.69 -6.76
CA TYR A 240 -3.49 4.65 -5.77
C TYR A 240 -4.06 4.46 -4.37
N ASP A 241 -5.12 3.66 -4.24
CA ASP A 241 -5.70 3.25 -2.97
C ASP A 241 -5.22 1.84 -2.59
N ASP A 242 -4.92 1.64 -1.32
CA ASP A 242 -4.56 0.32 -0.81
C ASP A 242 -5.81 -0.57 -0.76
N HIS A 243 -5.58 -1.88 -0.76
CA HIS A 243 -6.61 -2.91 -0.59
C HIS A 243 -7.65 -3.05 -1.69
N THR A 244 -7.70 -2.20 -2.70
CA THR A 244 -8.47 -2.44 -3.94
C THR A 244 -7.81 -3.42 -4.89
N PHE A 245 -6.73 -4.03 -4.44
CA PHE A 245 -6.00 -5.08 -5.13
C PHE A 245 -5.28 -5.99 -4.14
N PHE A 246 -4.99 -7.21 -4.56
CA PHE A 246 -4.12 -8.13 -3.83
C PHE A 246 -3.56 -9.25 -4.73
N PRO A 247 -2.41 -9.86 -4.37
CA PRO A 247 -1.88 -11.04 -5.05
C PRO A 247 -2.82 -12.24 -4.91
N VAL A 248 -3.08 -12.95 -6.01
CA VAL A 248 -3.86 -14.20 -6.00
C VAL A 248 -3.08 -15.42 -6.49
N ASN A 249 -2.13 -15.23 -7.40
CA ASN A 249 -1.26 -16.31 -7.88
C ASN A 249 0.15 -15.80 -8.18
N ILE A 250 1.13 -16.69 -8.08
CA ILE A 250 2.49 -16.46 -8.61
C ILE A 250 2.68 -17.40 -9.79
N VAL A 251 3.06 -16.85 -10.94
CA VAL A 251 3.41 -17.62 -12.13
C VAL A 251 4.93 -17.68 -12.22
N TYR A 252 5.46 -18.89 -12.20
CA TYR A 252 6.86 -19.20 -12.47
C TYR A 252 6.97 -19.65 -13.91
N TYR A 253 7.81 -19.01 -14.69
CA TYR A 253 7.89 -19.22 -16.13
C TYR A 253 9.30 -19.03 -16.66
N GLN A 254 9.55 -19.62 -17.83
CA GLN A 254 10.86 -19.67 -18.46
C GLN A 254 10.80 -19.14 -19.88
N GLY A 255 11.90 -18.57 -20.35
CA GLY A 255 12.09 -18.17 -21.74
C GLY A 255 12.73 -16.79 -21.89
N LEU A 256 13.22 -16.51 -23.09
CA LEU A 256 13.90 -15.27 -23.41
C LEU A 256 13.00 -14.37 -24.24
N HIS A 257 13.16 -13.06 -24.06
CA HIS A 257 12.54 -12.11 -24.98
C HIS A 257 13.18 -12.27 -26.37
N PRO A 258 12.41 -12.14 -27.45
CA PRO A 258 12.97 -12.16 -28.79
C PRO A 258 14.01 -11.04 -28.90
N GLN A 259 15.19 -11.38 -29.43
CA GLN A 259 16.22 -10.38 -29.68
C GLN A 259 15.69 -9.40 -30.74
N LYS A 260 15.80 -8.10 -30.46
CA LYS A 260 15.60 -7.08 -31.49
C LYS A 260 16.78 -7.17 -32.46
N HIS A 261 16.70 -8.01 -33.48
CA HIS A 261 17.58 -7.85 -34.62
C HIS A 261 17.18 -6.56 -35.35
N ALA A 262 18.17 -5.73 -35.67
CA ALA A 262 17.96 -4.54 -36.47
C ALA A 262 17.38 -4.97 -37.83
N GLY A 263 16.06 -4.83 -38.03
CA GLY A 263 15.43 -4.88 -39.35
C GLY A 263 14.26 -5.83 -39.56
N SER A 264 13.99 -6.83 -38.70
CA SER A 264 12.86 -7.74 -38.97
C SER A 264 12.41 -8.53 -37.74
N MET A 265 11.15 -8.35 -37.35
CA MET A 265 10.43 -9.30 -36.52
C MET A 265 10.08 -10.51 -37.39
N VAL A 266 10.83 -11.60 -37.24
CA VAL A 266 10.46 -12.89 -37.81
C VAL A 266 9.54 -13.57 -36.79
N TYR A 267 8.26 -13.68 -37.13
CA TYR A 267 7.35 -14.60 -36.45
C TYR A 267 7.61 -15.99 -37.03
N TYR A 268 7.90 -16.97 -36.17
CA TYR A 268 7.76 -18.37 -36.55
C TYR A 268 6.30 -18.74 -36.29
N ASP A 269 5.62 -19.19 -37.34
CA ASP A 269 4.21 -19.61 -37.36
C ASP A 269 3.89 -20.74 -36.35
#